data_AF-A0AB33Z0F6-F1
#
_entry.id   AF-A0AB33Z0F6-F1
#
_cell.length_a   1.000
_cell.length_b   1.000
_cell.length_c   1.000
_cell.angle_alpha   90.00
_cell.angle_beta   90.00
_cell.angle_gamma   90.00
#
_symmetry.space_group_name_H-M   'P 1'
#
loop_
_entity.id
_entity.type
_entity.pdbx_description
1 polymer ?
#
loop_
_entity_poly.entity_id
_entity_poly.type
_entity_poly.pdbx_seq_one_letter_code
_entity_poly.pdbx_strand_id
1 'polypeptide(L)'
;MKGLPPLLKPYYSIEAAFKRLNLAGANLDNENDIYLLAAENNISIHVLLHGSVTLLKDSFYKPHYLKVEDALNFNPGQEAIDFSLEHLNMSKDEIKTKLHRINHPTLMIPRHLFEDDIVDAIDKVELEYVFDEDGDCISSDIQSHISVLQTPGVLDSFFSLSSTSFPIPVKLMDAGIDWKRQMYGELKELDFINNNINFSFNAAVNFNNEAYYICEDMDSTYFDEMVRYKVSFKSGSCFYPSFRIKYGLVHRLLKDKCLAITKGSIENFEQKHLGINHGINTAETPPYLDTESEHYARELAIAIEAHTAIFVNNEGNAADSNGGRVKAWLKKNYPDECKKSKTFSKRITTVVLPKNK
;
A
#
# COMPACT_ATOMS: atom_id res chain seq x y z
N MET A 1 10.20 9.13 -35.77
CA MET A 1 11.20 8.32 -35.03
C MET A 1 10.89 6.85 -35.25
N LYS A 2 11.89 5.98 -35.49
CA LYS A 2 11.69 4.52 -35.52
C LYS A 2 11.21 4.08 -34.15
N GLY A 3 10.17 3.23 -34.12
CA GLY A 3 9.33 2.92 -32.96
C GLY A 3 10.11 2.72 -31.67
N LEU A 4 9.92 3.67 -30.74
CA LEU A 4 10.33 3.50 -29.35
C LEU A 4 9.67 2.23 -28.79
N PRO A 5 10.41 1.35 -28.08
CA PRO A 5 9.82 0.19 -27.43
C PRO A 5 8.67 0.62 -26.49
N PRO A 6 7.58 -0.15 -26.36
CA PRO A 6 6.52 0.19 -25.44
C PRO A 6 7.00 0.18 -23.99
N LEU A 7 6.44 1.06 -23.16
CA LEU A 7 6.64 1.02 -21.72
C LEU A 7 5.78 -0.10 -21.12
N LEU A 8 6.43 -1.21 -20.77
CA LEU A 8 5.80 -2.44 -20.27
C LEU A 8 5.68 -2.48 -18.74
N LYS A 9 6.59 -1.84 -18.01
CA LYS A 9 6.61 -1.87 -16.55
C LYS A 9 5.79 -0.71 -15.97
N PRO A 10 5.16 -0.89 -14.79
CA PRO A 10 4.44 0.20 -14.12
C PRO A 10 5.38 1.32 -13.63
N TYR A 11 6.66 1.01 -13.43
CA TYR A 11 7.69 1.94 -13.02
C TYR A 11 9.07 1.53 -13.56
N TYR A 12 10.02 2.47 -13.53
CA TYR A 12 11.39 2.32 -14.01
C TYR A 12 12.36 2.88 -12.97
N SER A 13 13.51 2.25 -12.78
CA SER A 13 14.60 2.82 -11.97
C SER A 13 15.13 4.12 -12.61
N ILE A 14 15.89 4.91 -11.84
CA ILE A 14 16.52 6.15 -12.34
C ILE A 14 17.34 5.88 -13.61
N GLU A 15 18.23 4.88 -13.59
CA GLU A 15 19.02 4.47 -14.74
C GLU A 15 18.15 4.08 -15.96
N ALA A 16 17.09 3.31 -15.73
CA ALA A 16 16.22 2.85 -16.81
C ALA A 16 15.40 4.00 -17.41
N ALA A 17 14.96 4.95 -16.58
CA ALA A 17 14.30 6.18 -17.02
C ALA A 17 15.27 7.07 -17.80
N PHE A 18 16.50 7.27 -17.33
CA PHE A 18 17.56 7.98 -18.06
C PHE A 18 17.77 7.40 -19.46
N LYS A 19 18.00 6.08 -19.55
CA LYS A 19 18.16 5.39 -20.84
C LYS A 19 16.95 5.58 -21.74
N ARG A 20 15.74 5.48 -21.18
CA ARG A 20 14.48 5.64 -21.91
C ARG A 20 14.34 7.05 -22.50
N LEU A 21 14.51 8.08 -21.67
CA LEU A 21 14.34 9.47 -22.08
C LEU A 21 15.39 9.89 -23.11
N ASN A 22 16.63 9.40 -22.98
CA ASN A 22 17.65 9.60 -24.01
C ASN A 22 17.30 8.93 -25.33
N LEU A 23 16.77 7.70 -25.29
CA LEU A 23 16.27 7.04 -26.51
C LEU A 23 15.13 7.83 -27.17
N ALA A 24 14.31 8.50 -26.36
CA ALA A 24 13.20 9.34 -26.77
C ALA A 24 13.65 10.73 -27.29
N GLY A 25 14.92 11.10 -27.12
CA GLY A 25 15.50 12.36 -27.62
C GLY A 25 15.63 13.48 -26.60
N ALA A 26 15.58 13.19 -25.30
CA ALA A 26 15.72 14.19 -24.24
C ALA A 26 17.13 14.81 -24.10
N ASN A 27 18.17 14.18 -24.68
CA ASN A 27 19.57 14.63 -24.63
C ASN A 27 20.08 14.94 -23.21
N LEU A 28 19.90 14.00 -22.29
CA LEU A 28 20.44 14.03 -20.93
C LEU A 28 21.90 13.56 -20.94
N ASP A 29 22.79 14.25 -20.24
CA ASP A 29 24.21 13.96 -20.18
C ASP A 29 24.51 12.79 -19.23
N ASN A 30 23.80 12.71 -18.11
CA ASN A 30 24.02 11.70 -17.08
C ASN A 30 22.76 11.39 -16.24
N GLU A 31 22.81 10.33 -15.41
CA GLU A 31 21.67 9.92 -14.58
C GLU A 31 21.21 10.99 -13.57
N ASN A 32 22.09 11.89 -13.13
CA ASN A 32 21.70 12.94 -12.19
C ASN A 32 20.76 13.97 -12.81
N ASP A 33 20.73 14.08 -14.13
CA ASP A 33 19.82 15.00 -14.83
C ASP A 33 18.36 14.60 -14.62
N ILE A 34 18.09 13.34 -14.27
CA ILE A 34 16.76 12.89 -13.85
C ILE A 34 16.30 13.60 -12.56
N TYR A 35 17.22 13.84 -11.62
CA TYR A 35 16.90 14.58 -10.41
C TYR A 35 16.69 16.07 -10.70
N LEU A 36 17.38 16.63 -11.71
CA LEU A 36 17.13 17.99 -12.17
C LEU A 36 15.74 18.12 -12.80
N LEU A 37 15.35 17.17 -13.68
CA LEU A 37 14.00 17.10 -14.22
C LEU A 37 12.94 16.99 -13.10
N ALA A 38 13.26 16.26 -12.02
CA ALA A 38 12.38 16.16 -10.88
C ALA A 38 12.29 17.46 -10.08
N ALA A 39 13.41 18.14 -9.85
CA ALA A 39 13.45 19.45 -9.19
C ALA A 39 12.64 20.52 -9.98
N GLU A 40 12.60 20.40 -11.30
CA GLU A 40 11.81 21.25 -12.20
C GLU A 40 10.33 20.82 -12.33
N ASN A 41 9.88 19.80 -11.60
CA ASN A 41 8.54 19.21 -11.68
C ASN A 41 8.17 18.66 -13.08
N ASN A 42 9.18 18.34 -13.91
CA ASN A 42 8.97 17.72 -15.21
C ASN A 42 8.73 16.21 -15.08
N ILE A 43 9.29 15.58 -14.04
CA ILE A 43 9.11 14.17 -13.68
C ILE A 43 8.90 14.03 -12.17
N SER A 44 8.18 13.00 -11.72
CA SER A 44 8.03 12.65 -10.30
C SER A 44 8.90 11.45 -9.93
N ILE A 45 9.77 11.62 -8.93
CA ILE A 45 10.54 10.52 -8.34
C ILE A 45 9.81 10.00 -7.11
N HIS A 46 9.63 8.68 -7.07
CA HIS A 46 8.96 7.95 -6.02
C HIS A 46 9.95 7.05 -5.28
N VAL A 47 9.67 6.75 -4.01
CA VAL A 47 10.35 5.69 -3.27
C VAL A 47 9.69 4.36 -3.61
N LEU A 48 10.49 3.32 -3.86
CA LEU A 48 10.00 1.97 -4.03
C LEU A 48 9.91 1.26 -2.69
N LEU A 49 8.71 1.04 -2.20
CA LEU A 49 8.48 0.11 -1.09
C LEU A 49 8.63 -1.31 -1.61
N HIS A 50 9.47 -2.11 -0.94
CA HIS A 50 9.66 -3.51 -1.24
C HIS A 50 9.83 -4.34 0.05
N GLY A 51 9.60 -5.65 -0.06
CA GLY A 51 9.59 -6.56 1.09
C GLY A 51 8.28 -6.50 1.88
N SER A 52 8.24 -7.21 3.01
CA SER A 52 7.08 -7.23 3.91
C SER A 52 6.94 -5.89 4.62
N VAL A 53 5.99 -5.10 4.14
CA VAL A 53 5.60 -3.80 4.70
C VAL A 53 4.09 -3.79 4.83
N THR A 54 3.59 -3.35 5.99
CA THR A 54 2.17 -3.13 6.22
C THR A 54 1.88 -1.63 6.09
N LEU A 55 0.87 -1.27 5.31
CA LEU A 55 0.40 0.11 5.18
C LEU A 55 -0.96 0.25 5.85
N LEU A 56 -1.04 1.15 6.83
CA LEU A 56 -2.29 1.49 7.53
C LEU A 56 -2.77 2.87 7.14
N LYS A 57 -4.01 2.96 6.65
CA LYS A 57 -4.56 4.21 6.11
C LYS A 57 -4.85 5.22 7.23
N ASP A 58 -4.39 6.45 7.09
CA ASP A 58 -4.52 7.51 8.11
C ASP A 58 -5.98 7.82 8.47
N SER A 59 -6.91 7.66 7.52
CA SER A 59 -8.35 7.85 7.78
C SER A 59 -8.95 6.83 8.76
N PHE A 60 -8.29 5.68 8.96
CA PHE A 60 -8.78 4.60 9.84
C PHE A 60 -7.94 4.42 11.09
N TYR A 61 -6.67 4.83 11.06
CA TYR A 61 -5.74 4.66 12.17
C TYR A 61 -5.04 5.96 12.50
N LYS A 62 -4.76 6.19 13.78
CA LYS A 62 -3.82 7.21 14.23
C LYS A 62 -2.70 6.61 15.06
N PRO A 63 -1.46 7.07 14.84
CA PRO A 63 -0.37 6.74 15.72
C PRO A 63 -0.52 7.42 17.09
N HIS A 64 -0.21 6.68 18.15
CA HIS A 64 -0.12 7.17 19.52
C HIS A 64 1.31 7.02 20.04
N TYR A 65 1.87 8.13 20.54
CA TYR A 65 3.16 8.13 21.21
C TYR A 65 3.02 7.82 22.68
N LEU A 66 3.83 6.89 23.16
CA LEU A 66 4.07 6.76 24.58
C LEU A 66 4.99 7.92 25.02
N LYS A 67 4.59 8.63 26.07
CA LYS A 67 5.43 9.68 26.64
C LYS A 67 6.71 9.08 27.19
N VAL A 68 7.81 9.83 27.18
CA VAL A 68 9.08 9.37 27.77
C VAL A 68 8.94 9.05 29.25
N GLU A 69 8.11 9.81 29.96
CA GLU A 69 7.80 9.59 31.38
C GLU A 69 6.92 8.35 31.62
N ASP A 70 6.15 7.95 30.61
CA ASP A 70 5.29 6.77 30.63
C ASP A 70 5.97 5.55 30.00
N ALA A 71 7.29 5.61 29.80
CA ALA A 71 8.07 4.55 29.19
C ALA A 71 7.82 3.20 29.88
N LEU A 72 7.62 2.17 29.07
CA LEU A 72 7.44 0.82 29.57
C LEU A 72 8.80 0.29 30.05
N ASN A 73 8.76 -0.67 30.97
CA ASN A 73 9.96 -1.23 31.57
C ASN A 73 10.06 -2.74 31.29
N PHE A 74 10.03 -3.11 30.02
CA PHE A 74 10.41 -4.45 29.61
C PHE A 74 11.90 -4.64 29.78
N ASN A 75 12.27 -5.60 30.62
CA ASN A 75 13.64 -6.08 30.76
C ASN A 75 13.62 -7.61 30.77
N PRO A 76 13.99 -8.27 29.65
CA PRO A 76 14.00 -9.73 29.60
C PRO A 76 15.06 -10.30 30.55
N GLY A 77 14.86 -11.54 31.00
CA GLY A 77 15.85 -12.27 31.78
C GLY A 77 17.16 -12.47 31.01
N GLN A 78 18.26 -12.67 31.74
CA GLN A 78 19.59 -12.89 31.14
C GLN A 78 19.59 -14.10 30.19
N GLU A 79 18.82 -15.15 30.49
CA GLU A 79 18.68 -16.33 29.65
C GLU A 79 18.14 -16.01 28.24
N ALA A 80 17.14 -15.13 28.15
CA ALA A 80 16.59 -14.70 26.85
C ALA A 80 17.59 -13.82 26.06
N ILE A 81 18.41 -13.04 26.78
CA ILE A 81 19.50 -12.25 26.18
C ILE A 81 20.57 -13.19 25.62
N ASP A 82 21.02 -14.16 26.43
CA ASP A 82 22.06 -15.14 26.04
C ASP A 82 21.57 -16.00 24.87
N PHE A 83 20.33 -16.47 24.91
CA PHE A 83 19.70 -17.18 23.79
C PHE A 83 19.73 -16.34 22.50
N SER A 84 19.36 -15.06 22.57
CA SER A 84 19.37 -14.17 21.41
C SER A 84 20.77 -13.94 20.83
N LEU A 85 21.79 -13.83 21.69
CA LEU A 85 23.19 -13.67 21.28
C LEU A 85 23.73 -14.95 20.63
N GLU A 86 23.50 -16.10 21.26
CA GLU A 86 24.12 -17.38 20.89
C GLU A 86 23.38 -18.11 19.76
N HIS A 87 22.05 -18.05 19.74
CA HIS A 87 21.22 -18.87 18.85
C HIS A 87 20.56 -18.06 17.74
N LEU A 88 20.25 -16.79 17.97
CA LEU A 88 19.66 -15.90 16.95
C LEU A 88 20.70 -15.03 16.23
N ASN A 89 21.98 -15.13 16.62
CA ASN A 89 23.10 -14.32 16.10
C ASN A 89 22.84 -12.80 16.17
N MET A 90 22.09 -12.34 17.17
CA MET A 90 21.87 -10.91 17.36
C MET A 90 23.09 -10.26 18.01
N SER A 91 23.41 -9.04 17.60
CA SER A 91 24.39 -8.20 18.29
C SER A 91 23.78 -7.52 19.52
N LYS A 92 24.64 -7.11 20.47
CA LYS A 92 24.21 -6.34 21.66
C LYS A 92 23.49 -5.04 21.28
N ASP A 93 23.92 -4.37 20.21
CA ASP A 93 23.29 -3.14 19.73
C ASP A 93 21.91 -3.39 19.12
N GLU A 94 21.73 -4.51 18.41
CA GLU A 94 20.41 -4.93 17.91
C GLU A 94 19.47 -5.25 19.06
N ILE A 95 19.93 -6.00 20.07
CA ILE A 95 19.14 -6.28 21.28
C ILE A 95 18.72 -4.97 21.94
N LYS A 96 19.67 -4.06 22.21
CA LYS A 96 19.38 -2.76 22.81
C LYS A 96 18.37 -1.95 21.99
N THR A 97 18.51 -1.97 20.66
CA THR A 97 17.59 -1.29 19.75
C THR A 97 16.18 -1.89 19.83
N LYS A 98 16.05 -3.22 19.88
CA LYS A 98 14.76 -3.88 20.03
C LYS A 98 14.10 -3.59 21.38
N LEU A 99 14.86 -3.68 22.48
CA LEU A 99 14.33 -3.35 23.81
C LEU A 99 13.89 -1.89 23.93
N HIS A 100 14.67 -0.96 23.37
CA HIS A 100 14.26 0.45 23.29
C HIS A 100 12.95 0.61 22.53
N ARG A 101 12.77 -0.11 21.41
CA ARG A 101 11.53 -0.05 20.62
C ARG A 101 10.34 -0.63 21.36
N ILE A 102 10.54 -1.70 22.14
CA ILE A 102 9.49 -2.27 22.98
C ILE A 102 9.06 -1.30 24.07
N ASN A 103 10.03 -0.60 24.67
CA ASN A 103 9.77 0.34 25.76
C ASN A 103 9.25 1.71 25.30
N HIS A 104 9.43 2.04 24.03
CA HIS A 104 8.99 3.30 23.41
C HIS A 104 8.26 3.05 22.08
N PRO A 105 7.12 2.34 22.08
CA PRO A 105 6.39 2.07 20.86
C PRO A 105 5.66 3.32 20.36
N THR A 106 5.43 3.38 19.05
CA THR A 106 4.40 4.26 18.48
C THR A 106 3.28 3.36 17.95
N LEU A 107 2.25 3.18 18.76
CA LEU A 107 1.18 2.22 18.54
C LEU A 107 0.17 2.76 17.54
N MET A 108 -0.35 1.91 16.66
CA MET A 108 -1.40 2.30 15.70
C MET A 108 -2.77 1.97 16.29
N ILE A 109 -3.55 3.01 16.57
CA ILE A 109 -4.87 2.89 17.21
C ILE A 109 -5.96 3.18 16.18
N PRO A 110 -6.97 2.29 16.03
CA PRO A 110 -8.11 2.55 15.18
C PRO A 110 -8.90 3.79 15.60
N ARG A 111 -9.22 4.66 14.64
CA ARG A 111 -9.98 5.89 14.89
C ARG A 111 -11.37 5.64 15.48
N HIS A 112 -12.03 4.54 15.15
CA HIS A 112 -13.37 4.26 15.69
C HIS A 112 -13.40 4.01 17.21
N LEU A 113 -12.24 3.89 17.86
CA LEU A 113 -12.13 3.72 19.31
C LEU A 113 -12.10 5.06 20.07
N PHE A 114 -11.98 6.19 19.37
CA PHE A 114 -11.93 7.52 19.97
C PHE A 114 -12.61 8.56 19.07
N GLU A 115 -13.28 9.55 19.65
CA GLU A 115 -14.10 10.49 18.87
C GLU A 115 -13.26 11.60 18.21
N ASP A 116 -12.39 12.25 18.98
CA ASP A 116 -11.64 13.44 18.51
C ASP A 116 -10.12 13.27 18.69
N ASP A 117 -9.65 13.35 19.93
CA ASP A 117 -8.22 13.34 20.24
C ASP A 117 -7.82 12.01 20.91
N ILE A 118 -6.86 11.33 20.27
CA ILE A 118 -6.31 10.06 20.73
C ILE A 118 -5.61 10.18 22.09
N VAL A 119 -4.94 11.30 22.35
CA VAL A 119 -4.22 11.57 23.59
C VAL A 119 -5.21 11.77 24.73
N ASP A 120 -6.32 12.45 24.46
CA ASP A 120 -7.36 12.65 25.47
C ASP A 120 -8.23 11.41 25.70
N ALA A 121 -8.36 10.53 24.70
CA ALA A 121 -9.18 9.32 24.81
C ALA A 121 -8.50 8.19 25.60
N ILE A 122 -7.17 8.10 25.53
CA ILE A 122 -6.39 7.05 26.21
C ILE A 122 -6.22 7.41 27.69
N ASP A 123 -6.51 6.43 28.55
CA ASP A 123 -6.28 6.51 30.00
C ASP A 123 -4.88 6.00 30.35
N LYS A 124 -4.53 4.82 29.83
CA LYS A 124 -3.26 4.16 30.13
C LYS A 124 -2.81 3.23 29.02
N VAL A 125 -1.50 3.13 28.83
CA VAL A 125 -0.87 2.07 28.05
C VAL A 125 -0.06 1.18 28.99
N GLU A 126 -0.26 -0.12 28.90
CA GLU A 126 0.38 -1.12 29.74
C GLU A 126 1.09 -2.17 28.89
N LEU A 127 2.14 -2.74 29.45
CA LEU A 127 2.81 -3.91 28.89
C LEU A 127 2.45 -5.14 29.73
N GLU A 128 1.97 -6.17 29.07
CA GLU A 128 1.67 -7.47 29.64
C GLU A 128 2.70 -8.47 29.13
N TYR A 129 3.22 -9.33 30.02
CA TYR A 129 4.08 -10.44 29.62
C TYR A 129 3.19 -11.58 29.08
N VAL A 130 3.60 -12.16 27.96
CA VAL A 130 2.85 -13.26 27.29
C VAL A 130 3.20 -14.63 27.88
N PHE A 131 4.31 -14.70 28.62
CA PHE A 131 4.78 -15.89 29.31
C PHE A 131 4.57 -15.74 30.82
N ASP A 132 4.23 -16.83 31.50
CA ASP A 132 4.18 -16.86 32.97
C ASP A 132 5.58 -17.04 33.58
N GLU A 133 5.66 -17.08 34.92
CA GLU A 133 6.91 -17.28 35.66
C GLU A 133 7.59 -18.62 35.34
N ASP A 134 6.84 -19.60 34.83
CA ASP A 134 7.31 -20.93 34.45
C ASP A 134 7.73 -21.01 32.97
N GLY A 135 7.59 -19.92 32.22
CA GLY A 135 7.96 -19.82 30.81
C GLY A 135 6.94 -20.41 29.84
N ASP A 136 5.74 -20.76 30.33
CA ASP A 136 4.66 -21.26 29.50
C ASP A 136 3.93 -20.09 28.82
N CYS A 137 3.59 -20.26 27.54
CA CYS A 137 2.85 -19.27 26.77
C CYS A 137 1.40 -19.21 27.28
N ILE A 138 0.97 -18.06 27.81
CA ILE A 138 -0.37 -17.84 28.39
C ILE A 138 -1.48 -17.82 27.30
N SER A 139 -1.16 -18.11 26.03
CA SER A 139 -2.01 -17.84 24.86
C SER A 139 -3.26 -18.73 24.69
N SER A 140 -4.19 -18.69 25.64
CA SER A 140 -5.57 -19.13 25.42
C SER A 140 -6.44 -18.08 24.69
N ASP A 141 -5.98 -16.82 24.59
CA ASP A 141 -6.80 -15.70 24.09
C ASP A 141 -6.52 -15.23 22.65
N ILE A 142 -5.57 -15.83 21.92
CA ILE A 142 -5.18 -15.39 20.56
C ILE A 142 -6.36 -15.43 19.56
N GLN A 143 -7.34 -16.31 19.76
CA GLN A 143 -8.53 -16.38 18.88
C GLN A 143 -9.51 -15.22 19.04
N SER A 144 -9.46 -14.45 20.13
CA SER A 144 -10.35 -13.30 20.33
C SER A 144 -9.94 -12.08 19.49
N HIS A 145 -8.68 -11.99 19.06
CA HIS A 145 -8.09 -10.81 18.39
C HIS A 145 -8.46 -10.66 16.91
N ILE A 146 -8.92 -11.75 16.27
CA ILE A 146 -9.40 -11.70 14.87
C ILE A 146 -10.78 -11.01 14.79
N SER A 147 -11.54 -10.95 15.89
CA SER A 147 -12.92 -10.46 15.87
C SER A 147 -13.04 -8.95 15.61
N VAL A 148 -12.05 -8.12 15.98
CA VAL A 148 -12.04 -6.67 15.70
C VAL A 148 -11.73 -6.37 14.22
N LEU A 149 -10.98 -7.24 13.54
CA LEU A 149 -10.71 -7.15 12.10
C LEU A 149 -11.92 -7.55 11.23
N GLN A 150 -12.97 -8.14 11.84
CA GLN A 150 -14.19 -8.55 11.14
C GLN A 150 -15.26 -7.44 11.07
N THR A 151 -14.96 -6.24 11.56
CA THR A 151 -15.86 -5.10 11.39
C THR A 151 -15.95 -4.74 9.89
N PRO A 152 -17.15 -4.70 9.27
CA PRO A 152 -17.30 -4.35 7.86
C PRO A 152 -16.64 -2.99 7.56
N GLY A 153 -15.73 -2.95 6.58
CA GLY A 153 -14.96 -1.75 6.19
C GLY A 153 -13.53 -1.69 6.75
N VAL A 154 -13.17 -2.51 7.74
CA VAL A 154 -11.79 -2.59 8.26
C VAL A 154 -10.89 -3.34 7.29
N LEU A 155 -11.36 -4.37 6.59
CA LEU A 155 -10.58 -5.08 5.56
C LEU A 155 -10.12 -4.18 4.39
N ASP A 156 -10.88 -3.12 4.06
CA ASP A 156 -10.49 -2.14 3.02
C ASP A 156 -9.45 -1.12 3.52
N SER A 157 -9.12 -1.11 4.82
CA SER A 157 -8.17 -0.18 5.44
C SER A 157 -6.73 -0.74 5.53
N PHE A 158 -6.54 -2.01 5.15
CA PHE A 158 -5.29 -2.75 5.26
C PHE A 158 -4.71 -3.05 3.89
N PHE A 159 -3.50 -2.56 3.64
CA PHE A 159 -2.66 -3.04 2.54
C PHE A 159 -1.43 -3.73 3.13
N SER A 160 -1.44 -5.06 3.18
CA SER A 160 -0.23 -5.85 3.47
C SER A 160 0.47 -6.19 2.17
N LEU A 161 1.70 -5.69 2.00
CA LEU A 161 2.54 -5.97 0.84
C LEU A 161 3.20 -7.36 0.90
N SER A 162 2.92 -8.15 1.94
CA SER A 162 3.40 -9.53 2.08
C SER A 162 2.99 -10.44 0.91
N SER A 163 1.99 -10.06 0.11
CA SER A 163 1.47 -10.84 -1.02
C SER A 163 1.65 -10.21 -2.41
N THR A 164 2.12 -8.95 -2.50
CA THR A 164 2.31 -8.29 -3.80
C THR A 164 3.72 -8.56 -4.34
N SER A 165 3.81 -9.27 -5.46
CA SER A 165 5.09 -9.67 -6.10
C SER A 165 5.90 -8.51 -6.68
N PHE A 166 5.39 -7.27 -6.62
CA PHE A 166 6.01 -6.10 -7.22
C PHE A 166 6.19 -4.98 -6.18
N PRO A 167 7.40 -4.38 -6.11
CA PRO A 167 7.62 -3.14 -5.40
C PRO A 167 6.61 -2.06 -5.77
N ILE A 168 6.23 -1.23 -4.80
CA ILE A 168 5.23 -0.19 -4.98
C ILE A 168 5.89 1.18 -4.97
N PRO A 169 5.76 1.98 -6.05
CA PRO A 169 6.17 3.38 -6.04
C PRO A 169 5.20 4.21 -5.20
N VAL A 170 5.72 4.88 -4.18
CA VAL A 170 4.97 5.77 -3.30
C VAL A 170 5.63 7.15 -3.22
N LYS A 171 4.83 8.17 -2.93
CA LYS A 171 5.35 9.50 -2.59
C LYS A 171 5.56 9.58 -1.09
N LEU A 172 6.62 10.25 -0.65
CA LEU A 172 6.85 10.43 0.78
C LEU A 172 5.90 11.48 1.35
N MET A 173 5.49 11.27 2.60
CA MET A 173 4.77 12.27 3.37
C MET A 173 5.55 12.60 4.64
N ASP A 174 5.51 13.87 5.03
CA ASP A 174 5.90 14.32 6.34
C ASP A 174 4.70 14.20 7.28
N ALA A 175 4.94 13.56 8.42
CA ALA A 175 3.93 13.36 9.42
C ALA A 175 3.89 14.48 10.48
N GLY A 176 4.78 15.48 10.36
CA GLY A 176 4.73 16.71 11.14
C GLY A 176 4.74 16.46 12.65
N ILE A 177 5.65 15.62 13.12
CA ILE A 177 5.70 15.17 14.52
C ILE A 177 5.98 16.39 15.42
N ASP A 178 5.00 16.76 16.26
CA ASP A 178 5.20 17.70 17.34
C ASP A 178 5.70 16.93 18.57
N TRP A 179 7.02 16.87 18.72
CA TRP A 179 7.66 16.19 19.86
C TRP A 179 7.31 16.80 21.21
N LYS A 180 6.93 18.08 21.28
CA LYS A 180 6.57 18.75 22.54
C LYS A 180 5.17 18.33 22.98
N ARG A 181 4.25 18.25 22.02
CA ARG A 181 2.87 17.80 22.28
C ARG A 181 2.71 16.28 22.20
N GLN A 182 3.72 15.59 21.67
CA GLN A 182 3.72 14.16 21.36
C GLN A 182 2.54 13.78 20.46
N MET A 183 2.32 14.60 19.44
CA MET A 183 1.24 14.45 18.49
C MET A 183 1.78 14.38 17.07
N TYR A 184 1.09 13.64 16.23
CA TYR A 184 1.27 13.73 14.79
C TYR A 184 0.46 14.90 14.24
N GLY A 185 1.11 15.70 13.41
CA GLY A 185 0.46 16.76 12.67
C GLY A 185 -0.36 16.23 11.50
N GLU A 186 -0.82 17.16 10.68
CA GLU A 186 -1.41 16.84 9.39
C GLU A 186 -0.36 16.30 8.44
N LEU A 187 -0.65 15.17 7.78
CA LEU A 187 0.24 14.58 6.79
C LEU A 187 0.35 15.48 5.56
N LYS A 188 1.58 15.82 5.16
CA LYS A 188 1.85 16.66 3.98
C LYS A 188 2.77 15.94 3.01
N GLU A 189 2.52 16.08 1.72
CA GLU A 189 3.44 15.53 0.71
C GLU A 189 4.82 16.17 0.87
N LEU A 190 5.84 15.32 0.85
CA LEU A 190 7.21 15.72 1.11
C LEU A 190 8.02 15.77 -0.17
N ASP A 191 8.46 16.97 -0.54
CA ASP A 191 9.45 17.15 -1.59
C ASP A 191 10.85 16.85 -1.03
N PHE A 192 11.26 15.59 -1.13
CA PHE A 192 12.57 15.14 -0.67
C PHE A 192 13.70 15.42 -1.67
N ILE A 193 13.38 15.93 -2.87
CA ILE A 193 14.37 16.28 -3.88
C ILE A 193 14.95 17.66 -3.57
N ASN A 194 14.10 18.62 -3.24
CA ASN A 194 14.51 20.01 -3.01
C ASN A 194 14.85 20.33 -1.55
N ASN A 195 14.50 19.46 -0.60
CA ASN A 195 14.66 19.74 0.83
C ASN A 195 15.65 18.80 1.51
N ASN A 196 16.53 19.39 2.34
CA ASN A 196 17.49 18.65 3.15
C ASN A 196 16.82 18.18 4.45
N ILE A 197 16.08 17.07 4.38
CA ILE A 197 15.21 16.60 5.48
C ILE A 197 15.88 15.43 6.22
N ASN A 198 15.71 15.40 7.54
CA ASN A 198 16.06 14.23 8.34
C ASN A 198 14.97 13.16 8.20
N PHE A 199 15.18 12.18 7.34
CA PHE A 199 14.23 11.08 7.07
C PHE A 199 14.16 9.99 8.16
N SER A 200 14.90 10.15 9.27
CA SER A 200 14.98 9.09 10.31
C SER A 200 13.63 8.76 10.94
N PHE A 201 12.71 9.74 10.96
CA PHE A 201 11.38 9.62 11.57
C PHE A 201 10.24 9.55 10.55
N ASN A 202 10.55 9.55 9.25
CA ASN A 202 9.53 9.46 8.22
C ASN A 202 8.98 8.05 8.15
N ALA A 203 7.67 7.95 8.34
CA ALA A 203 6.94 6.70 8.25
C ALA A 203 5.57 6.87 7.62
N ALA A 204 5.36 7.93 6.83
CA ALA A 204 4.11 8.16 6.11
C ALA A 204 4.37 8.28 4.60
N VAL A 205 3.43 7.78 3.81
CA VAL A 205 3.51 7.74 2.36
C VAL A 205 2.14 8.02 1.74
N ASN A 206 2.16 8.62 0.56
CA ASN A 206 0.98 8.74 -0.29
C ASN A 206 1.02 7.64 -1.35
N PHE A 207 -0.03 6.84 -1.38
CA PHE A 207 -0.26 5.80 -2.37
C PHE A 207 -1.69 5.96 -2.91
N ASN A 208 -1.83 6.06 -4.24
CA ASN A 208 -3.13 6.26 -4.91
C ASN A 208 -3.94 7.45 -4.36
N ASN A 209 -3.28 8.59 -4.10
CA ASN A 209 -3.89 9.81 -3.52
C ASN A 209 -4.44 9.63 -2.11
N GLU A 210 -4.02 8.58 -1.41
CA GLU A 210 -4.41 8.31 -0.04
C GLU A 210 -3.17 8.23 0.85
N ALA A 211 -3.32 8.68 2.09
CA ALA A 211 -2.24 8.74 3.05
C ALA A 211 -2.20 7.48 3.92
N TYR A 212 -1.02 6.89 4.03
CA TYR A 212 -0.76 5.67 4.78
C TYR A 212 0.44 5.85 5.70
N TYR A 213 0.40 5.17 6.84
CA TYR A 213 1.58 4.94 7.67
C TYR A 213 2.23 3.61 7.32
N ILE A 214 3.56 3.58 7.36
CA ILE A 214 4.39 2.40 7.22
C ILE A 214 4.48 1.74 8.60
N CYS A 215 3.96 0.53 8.69
CA CYS A 215 3.83 -0.22 9.93
C CYS A 215 4.54 -1.58 9.84
N GLU A 216 4.76 -2.15 11.01
CA GLU A 216 5.14 -3.55 11.20
C GLU A 216 4.28 -4.18 12.29
N ASP A 217 4.25 -5.51 12.27
CA ASP A 217 3.52 -6.32 13.22
C ASP A 217 4.17 -6.28 14.60
N MET A 218 3.34 -6.33 15.63
CA MET A 218 3.76 -6.24 17.03
C MET A 218 4.49 -7.47 17.54
N ASP A 219 4.43 -8.60 16.82
CA ASP A 219 5.07 -9.90 17.07
C ASP A 219 6.23 -10.16 16.09
N SER A 220 6.79 -9.11 15.49
CA SER A 220 7.79 -9.25 14.41
C SER A 220 9.16 -9.76 14.85
N THR A 221 9.41 -9.94 16.16
CA THR A 221 10.71 -10.40 16.68
C THR A 221 10.59 -11.28 17.93
N TYR A 222 11.66 -12.02 18.24
CA TYR A 222 11.74 -12.87 19.44
C TYR A 222 11.32 -12.17 20.74
N PHE A 223 11.82 -10.95 21.01
CA PHE A 223 11.42 -10.21 22.22
C PHE A 223 10.01 -9.63 22.14
N ASP A 224 9.56 -9.30 20.92
CA ASP A 224 8.23 -8.79 20.68
C ASP A 224 7.17 -9.87 20.97
N GLU A 225 7.46 -11.14 20.70
CA GLU A 225 6.60 -12.29 21.06
C GLU A 225 6.44 -12.48 22.58
N MET A 226 7.33 -11.90 23.40
CA MET A 226 7.28 -12.02 24.86
C MET A 226 6.33 -11.03 25.53
N VAL A 227 5.84 -10.04 24.78
CA VAL A 227 5.08 -8.93 25.35
C VAL A 227 3.85 -8.62 24.52
N ARG A 228 2.85 -8.05 25.19
CA ARG A 228 1.65 -7.54 24.57
C ARG A 228 1.34 -6.17 25.14
N TYR A 229 0.81 -5.28 24.31
CA TYR A 229 0.44 -3.93 24.72
C TYR A 229 -1.06 -3.88 24.93
N LYS A 230 -1.46 -3.31 26.06
CA LYS A 230 -2.86 -3.04 26.38
C LYS A 230 -3.06 -1.54 26.43
N VAL A 231 -4.01 -1.05 25.64
CA VAL A 231 -4.44 0.35 25.63
C VAL A 231 -5.81 0.42 26.28
N SER A 232 -5.87 1.08 27.43
CA SER A 232 -7.11 1.33 28.17
C SER A 232 -7.60 2.73 27.84
N PHE A 233 -8.87 2.87 27.46
CA PHE A 233 -9.50 4.15 27.15
C PHE A 233 -10.30 4.66 28.35
N LYS A 234 -10.48 5.98 28.45
CA LYS A 234 -11.29 6.61 29.50
C LYS A 234 -12.77 6.20 29.46
N SER A 235 -13.24 5.71 28.31
CA SER A 235 -14.56 5.10 28.15
C SER A 235 -14.71 3.76 28.87
N GLY A 236 -13.61 3.16 29.35
CA GLY A 236 -13.55 1.83 29.95
C GLY A 236 -13.29 0.69 28.96
N SER A 237 -13.22 0.97 27.66
CA SER A 237 -12.82 -0.03 26.66
C SER A 237 -11.32 -0.33 26.72
N CYS A 238 -10.93 -1.51 26.25
CA CYS A 238 -9.55 -1.94 26.11
C CYS A 238 -9.27 -2.36 24.67
N PHE A 239 -8.05 -2.12 24.21
CA PHE A 239 -7.59 -2.51 22.89
C PHE A 239 -6.18 -3.07 22.96
N TYR A 240 -5.90 -4.08 22.13
CA TYR A 240 -4.60 -4.72 22.00
C TYR A 240 -4.05 -4.43 20.61
N PRO A 241 -3.15 -3.46 20.45
CA PRO A 241 -2.61 -3.10 19.14
C PRO A 241 -1.87 -4.27 18.49
N SER A 242 -2.13 -4.49 17.21
CA SER A 242 -1.42 -5.48 16.38
C SER A 242 -0.32 -4.85 15.52
N PHE A 243 -0.26 -3.51 15.45
CA PHE A 243 0.69 -2.80 14.60
C PHE A 243 1.32 -1.60 15.31
N ARG A 244 2.58 -1.31 14.97
CA ARG A 244 3.31 -0.08 15.32
C ARG A 244 3.96 0.57 14.10
N ILE A 245 4.30 1.85 14.23
CA ILE A 245 5.05 2.58 13.21
C ILE A 245 6.44 1.97 13.01
N LYS A 246 6.83 1.79 11.74
CA LYS A 246 8.14 1.31 11.32
C LYS A 246 9.05 2.48 10.90
N TYR A 247 9.71 3.08 11.89
CA TYR A 247 10.69 4.14 11.64
C TYR A 247 11.93 3.65 10.90
N GLY A 248 12.62 4.57 10.23
CA GLY A 248 13.91 4.32 9.57
C GLY A 248 13.85 3.52 8.26
N LEU A 249 12.70 2.91 7.90
CA LEU A 249 12.57 2.22 6.62
C LEU A 249 12.81 3.18 5.44
N VAL A 250 12.16 4.35 5.46
CA VAL A 250 12.31 5.36 4.40
C VAL A 250 13.76 5.79 4.26
N HIS A 251 14.43 6.11 5.37
CA HIS A 251 15.84 6.48 5.37
C HIS A 251 16.73 5.40 4.73
N ARG A 252 16.49 4.13 5.05
CA ARG A 252 17.20 2.99 4.46
C ARG A 252 16.95 2.89 2.95
N LEU A 253 15.70 2.93 2.52
CA LEU A 253 15.33 2.87 1.11
C LEU A 253 15.96 4.01 0.28
N LEU A 254 16.00 5.22 0.83
CA LEU A 254 16.67 6.35 0.19
C LEU A 254 18.19 6.13 0.09
N LYS A 255 18.83 5.64 1.16
CA LYS A 255 20.27 5.31 1.18
C LYS A 255 20.62 4.22 0.16
N ASP A 256 19.76 3.22 0.02
CA ASP A 256 19.91 2.11 -0.91
C ASP A 256 19.50 2.49 -2.36
N LYS A 257 19.13 3.77 -2.58
CA LYS A 257 18.69 4.31 -3.87
C LYS A 257 17.50 3.55 -4.47
N CYS A 258 16.57 3.09 -3.62
CA CYS A 258 15.31 2.45 -4.00
C CYS A 258 14.32 3.49 -4.55
N LEU A 259 14.66 4.10 -5.68
CA LEU A 259 13.92 5.17 -6.33
C LEU A 259 13.40 4.73 -7.69
N ALA A 260 12.22 5.21 -8.04
CA ALA A 260 11.63 4.94 -9.35
C ALA A 260 10.80 6.10 -9.88
N ILE A 261 10.60 6.05 -11.19
CA ILE A 261 9.71 6.94 -11.92
C ILE A 261 8.58 6.08 -12.47
N THR A 262 7.35 6.51 -12.24
CA THR A 262 6.17 5.80 -12.74
C THR A 262 6.09 5.91 -14.25
N LYS A 263 5.51 4.89 -14.89
CA LYS A 263 5.23 4.89 -16.33
C LYS A 263 4.51 6.16 -16.77
N GLY A 264 3.44 6.55 -16.07
CA GLY A 264 2.67 7.75 -16.39
C GLY A 264 3.49 9.04 -16.32
N SER A 265 4.46 9.14 -15.39
CA SER A 265 5.36 10.29 -15.34
C SER A 265 6.29 10.37 -16.56
N ILE A 266 6.78 9.23 -17.06
CA ILE A 266 7.61 9.18 -18.27
C ILE A 266 6.76 9.54 -19.49
N GLU A 267 5.57 8.95 -19.62
CA GLU A 267 4.67 9.21 -20.76
C GLU A 267 4.26 10.69 -20.82
N ASN A 268 3.94 11.29 -19.67
CA ASN A 268 3.63 12.72 -19.60
C ASN A 268 4.81 13.59 -20.03
N PHE A 269 6.03 13.26 -19.61
CA PHE A 269 7.23 13.99 -20.02
C PHE A 269 7.48 13.88 -21.53
N GLU A 270 7.48 12.64 -22.05
CA GLU A 270 7.68 12.34 -23.48
C GLU A 270 6.62 13.05 -24.35
N GLN A 271 5.37 13.09 -23.91
CA GLN A 271 4.30 13.80 -24.61
C GLN A 271 4.48 15.32 -24.57
N LYS A 272 4.70 15.88 -23.38
CA LYS A 272 4.71 17.34 -23.18
C LYS A 272 5.97 18.00 -23.74
N HIS A 273 7.13 17.35 -23.64
CA HIS A 273 8.42 17.96 -23.96
C HIS A 273 9.04 17.43 -25.25
N LEU A 274 8.72 16.19 -25.65
CA LEU A 274 9.31 15.54 -26.82
C LEU A 274 8.31 15.31 -27.95
N GLY A 275 7.03 15.63 -27.74
CA GLY A 275 5.96 15.45 -28.73
C GLY A 275 5.66 13.99 -29.06
N ILE A 276 6.04 13.04 -28.18
CA ILE A 276 5.79 11.61 -28.36
C ILE A 276 4.38 11.30 -27.85
N ASN A 277 3.50 10.91 -28.76
CA ASN A 277 2.14 10.55 -28.39
C ASN A 277 2.09 9.09 -27.92
N HIS A 278 1.81 8.89 -26.63
CA HIS A 278 1.56 7.58 -26.03
C HIS A 278 0.10 7.15 -26.13
N GLY A 279 -0.75 7.99 -26.72
CA GLY A 279 -2.15 7.68 -26.94
C GLY A 279 -2.30 6.30 -27.55
N ILE A 280 -3.25 5.52 -27.03
CA ILE A 280 -3.81 4.40 -27.78
C ILE A 280 -4.21 5.01 -29.12
N ASN A 281 -3.67 4.50 -30.21
CA ASN A 281 -4.07 4.94 -31.54
C ASN A 281 -5.59 4.80 -31.61
N THR A 282 -6.34 5.91 -31.55
CA THR A 282 -7.82 5.87 -31.54
C THR A 282 -8.34 5.32 -32.86
N ALA A 283 -7.54 5.36 -33.92
CA ALA A 283 -7.77 4.63 -35.17
C ALA A 283 -7.81 3.10 -35.00
N GLU A 284 -7.26 2.55 -33.90
CA GLU A 284 -7.25 1.12 -33.57
C GLU A 284 -8.03 0.78 -32.30
N THR A 285 -8.56 1.78 -31.57
CA THR A 285 -9.41 1.52 -30.41
C THR A 285 -10.77 1.10 -30.93
N PRO A 286 -11.20 -0.15 -30.70
CA PRO A 286 -12.52 -0.56 -31.13
C PRO A 286 -13.58 0.34 -30.48
N PRO A 287 -14.69 0.70 -31.17
CA PRO A 287 -15.67 1.70 -30.70
C PRO A 287 -16.32 1.43 -29.33
N TYR A 288 -16.07 0.28 -28.70
CA TYR A 288 -16.58 -0.11 -27.40
C TYR A 288 -15.58 0.09 -26.24
N LEU A 289 -14.36 0.52 -26.54
CA LEU A 289 -13.35 0.94 -25.55
C LEU A 289 -13.09 2.45 -25.59
N ASP A 290 -13.68 3.15 -26.55
CA ASP A 290 -13.66 4.61 -26.66
C ASP A 290 -14.80 5.20 -25.81
N THR A 291 -14.48 5.93 -24.75
CA THR A 291 -15.46 6.51 -23.82
C THR A 291 -16.37 7.56 -24.47
N GLU A 292 -15.97 8.13 -25.61
CA GLU A 292 -16.71 9.15 -26.35
C GLU A 292 -17.62 8.55 -27.45
N SER A 293 -17.55 7.23 -27.68
CA SER A 293 -18.37 6.54 -28.67
C SER A 293 -19.80 6.33 -28.17
N GLU A 294 -20.79 6.57 -29.04
CA GLU A 294 -22.21 6.28 -28.74
C GLU A 294 -22.47 4.81 -28.37
N HIS A 295 -21.56 3.91 -28.76
CA HIS A 295 -21.65 2.48 -28.47
C HIS A 295 -21.12 2.12 -27.07
N TYR A 296 -20.25 2.94 -26.47
CA TYR A 296 -19.58 2.63 -25.21
C TYR A 296 -20.57 2.49 -24.04
N ALA A 297 -21.41 3.50 -23.82
CA ALA A 297 -22.35 3.52 -22.71
C ALA A 297 -23.37 2.37 -22.81
N ARG A 298 -23.86 2.07 -24.03
CA ARG A 298 -24.86 1.01 -24.25
C ARG A 298 -24.26 -0.39 -24.17
N GLU A 299 -23.11 -0.64 -24.80
CA GLU A 299 -22.48 -1.96 -24.76
C GLU A 299 -21.92 -2.27 -23.36
N LEU A 300 -21.45 -1.27 -22.61
CA LEU A 300 -21.03 -1.44 -21.22
C LEU A 300 -22.20 -1.86 -20.31
N ALA A 301 -23.37 -1.22 -20.45
CA ALA A 301 -24.57 -1.61 -19.70
C ALA A 301 -24.96 -3.07 -19.99
N ILE A 302 -24.98 -3.46 -21.27
CA ILE A 302 -25.26 -4.84 -21.69
C ILE A 302 -24.21 -5.82 -21.17
N ALA A 303 -22.93 -5.41 -21.11
CA ALA A 303 -21.87 -6.22 -20.53
C ALA A 303 -22.07 -6.44 -19.03
N ILE A 304 -22.45 -5.39 -18.28
CA ILE A 304 -22.76 -5.51 -16.85
C ILE A 304 -23.93 -6.48 -16.63
N GLU A 305 -25.02 -6.35 -17.40
CA GLU A 305 -26.16 -7.26 -17.30
C GLU A 305 -25.79 -8.72 -17.61
N ALA A 306 -25.02 -8.94 -18.68
CA ALA A 306 -24.54 -10.26 -19.03
C ALA A 306 -23.61 -10.84 -17.96
N HIS A 307 -22.76 -10.01 -17.33
CA HIS A 307 -21.90 -10.45 -16.22
C HIS A 307 -22.74 -10.87 -15.01
N THR A 308 -23.70 -10.04 -14.60
CA THR A 308 -24.60 -10.35 -13.48
C THR A 308 -25.39 -11.62 -13.75
N ALA A 309 -26.00 -11.77 -14.93
CA ALA A 309 -26.76 -12.96 -15.28
C ALA A 309 -25.92 -14.25 -15.22
N ILE A 310 -24.71 -14.23 -15.80
CA ILE A 310 -23.91 -15.44 -15.93
C ILE A 310 -23.12 -15.78 -14.65
N PHE A 311 -22.54 -14.79 -13.99
CA PHE A 311 -21.59 -15.02 -12.88
C PHE A 311 -22.20 -14.79 -11.49
N VAL A 312 -23.27 -14.00 -11.38
CA VAL A 312 -23.96 -13.76 -10.10
C VAL A 312 -25.20 -14.63 -10.01
N ASN A 313 -26.04 -14.63 -11.04
CA ASN A 313 -27.32 -15.35 -11.05
C ASN A 313 -27.22 -16.78 -11.60
N ASN A 314 -26.04 -17.19 -12.06
CA ASN A 314 -25.77 -18.52 -12.63
C ASN A 314 -26.71 -18.93 -13.80
N GLU A 315 -27.13 -17.98 -14.63
CA GLU A 315 -27.99 -18.26 -15.78
C GLU A 315 -27.26 -19.01 -16.91
N GLY A 316 -28.01 -19.78 -17.70
CA GLY A 316 -27.50 -20.57 -18.82
C GLY A 316 -27.13 -22.01 -18.44
N ASN A 317 -26.71 -22.80 -19.43
CA ASN A 317 -26.35 -24.19 -19.21
C ASN A 317 -24.96 -24.29 -18.56
N ALA A 318 -24.86 -24.90 -17.39
CA ALA A 318 -23.60 -25.10 -16.67
C ALA A 318 -22.58 -25.95 -17.44
N ALA A 319 -23.02 -26.75 -18.42
CA ALA A 319 -22.14 -27.53 -19.28
C ALA A 319 -21.43 -26.66 -20.35
N ASP A 320 -21.92 -25.45 -20.63
CA ASP A 320 -21.30 -24.55 -21.60
C ASP A 320 -20.15 -23.76 -20.95
N SER A 321 -19.10 -23.49 -21.73
CA SER A 321 -18.06 -22.53 -21.33
C SER A 321 -18.67 -21.17 -20.98
N ASN A 322 -18.05 -20.40 -20.09
CA ASN A 322 -18.51 -19.05 -19.72
C ASN A 322 -18.75 -18.16 -20.97
N GLY A 323 -17.86 -18.26 -21.97
CA GLY A 323 -18.05 -17.54 -23.24
C GLY A 323 -19.24 -18.05 -24.06
N GLY A 324 -19.55 -19.35 -23.99
CA GLY A 324 -20.75 -19.95 -24.58
C GLY A 324 -22.02 -19.46 -23.90
N ARG A 325 -22.03 -19.44 -22.55
CA ARG A 325 -23.15 -18.96 -21.74
C ARG A 325 -23.48 -17.50 -22.03
N VAL A 326 -22.47 -16.63 -22.08
CA VAL A 326 -22.64 -15.21 -22.45
C VAL A 326 -23.22 -15.06 -23.86
N LYS A 327 -22.70 -15.80 -24.86
CA LYS A 327 -23.21 -15.74 -26.24
C LYS A 327 -24.66 -16.21 -26.36
N ALA A 328 -25.03 -17.28 -25.65
CA ALA A 328 -26.40 -17.78 -25.63
C ALA A 328 -27.35 -16.76 -24.99
N TRP A 329 -26.93 -16.16 -23.88
CA TRP A 329 -27.68 -15.13 -23.18
C TRP A 329 -27.89 -13.88 -24.04
N LEU A 330 -26.86 -13.41 -24.75
CA LEU A 330 -26.96 -12.27 -25.66
C LEU A 330 -27.90 -12.55 -26.85
N LYS A 331 -27.89 -13.75 -27.41
CA LYS A 331 -28.81 -14.13 -28.49
C LYS A 331 -30.27 -14.16 -28.03
N LYS A 332 -30.52 -14.49 -26.75
CA LYS A 332 -31.85 -14.55 -26.16
C LYS A 332 -32.40 -13.14 -25.85
N ASN A 333 -31.59 -12.30 -25.20
CA ASN A 333 -32.06 -11.01 -24.65
C ASN A 333 -31.82 -9.83 -25.60
N TYR A 334 -30.83 -9.93 -26.49
CA TYR A 334 -30.46 -8.89 -27.47
C TYR A 334 -30.39 -9.47 -28.90
N PRO A 335 -31.48 -10.07 -29.41
CA PRO A 335 -31.48 -10.76 -30.69
C PRO A 335 -31.26 -9.81 -31.87
N ASP A 336 -31.75 -8.57 -31.79
CA ASP A 336 -31.67 -7.60 -32.88
C ASP A 336 -30.27 -7.02 -33.01
N GLU A 337 -29.58 -6.77 -31.90
CA GLU A 337 -28.18 -6.35 -31.85
C GLU A 337 -27.27 -7.45 -32.40
N CYS A 338 -27.54 -8.71 -32.03
CA CYS A 338 -26.83 -9.88 -32.55
C CYS A 338 -27.05 -10.08 -34.06
N LYS A 339 -28.21 -9.70 -34.61
CA LYS A 339 -28.50 -9.73 -36.05
C LYS A 339 -27.86 -8.56 -36.81
N LYS A 340 -27.93 -7.35 -36.25
CA LYS A 340 -27.40 -6.11 -36.84
C LYS A 340 -25.88 -6.10 -36.90
N SER A 341 -25.21 -6.71 -35.92
CA SER A 341 -23.75 -6.70 -35.84
C SER A 341 -23.20 -8.09 -35.57
N LYS A 342 -22.53 -8.68 -36.58
CA LYS A 342 -21.83 -9.97 -36.45
C LYS A 342 -20.73 -9.95 -35.38
N THR A 343 -20.26 -8.75 -35.00
CA THR A 343 -19.17 -8.56 -34.05
C THR A 343 -19.64 -8.21 -32.64
N PHE A 344 -20.90 -7.79 -32.44
CA PHE A 344 -21.48 -7.41 -31.14
C PHE A 344 -21.31 -8.50 -30.07
N SER A 345 -21.76 -9.72 -30.38
CA SER A 345 -21.67 -10.84 -29.44
C SER A 345 -20.21 -11.14 -29.05
N LYS A 346 -19.26 -10.97 -29.99
CA LYS A 346 -17.83 -11.14 -29.71
C LYS A 346 -17.32 -10.03 -28.78
N ARG A 347 -17.71 -8.77 -29.01
CA ARG A 347 -17.31 -7.61 -28.19
C ARG A 347 -17.72 -7.77 -26.73
N ILE A 348 -19.01 -8.00 -26.49
CA ILE A 348 -19.54 -8.15 -25.12
C ILE A 348 -18.90 -9.35 -24.42
N THR A 349 -18.76 -10.48 -25.11
CA THR A 349 -18.10 -11.67 -24.53
C THR A 349 -16.67 -11.37 -24.08
N THR A 350 -15.90 -10.55 -24.82
CA THR A 350 -14.54 -10.17 -24.42
C THR A 350 -14.50 -9.25 -23.20
N VAL A 351 -15.47 -8.36 -23.03
CA VAL A 351 -15.54 -7.43 -21.89
C VAL A 351 -15.99 -8.15 -20.61
N VAL A 352 -16.92 -9.10 -20.74
CA VAL A 352 -17.60 -9.77 -19.61
C VAL A 352 -16.77 -10.89 -18.98
N LEU A 353 -15.92 -11.55 -19.77
CA LEU A 353 -15.11 -12.66 -19.27
C LEU A 353 -14.01 -12.15 -18.33
N PRO A 354 -13.86 -12.75 -17.13
CA PRO A 354 -12.75 -12.41 -16.25
C PRO A 354 -11.43 -12.67 -16.99
N LYS A 355 -10.52 -11.70 -16.95
CA LYS A 355 -9.17 -11.88 -17.49
C LYS A 355 -8.51 -13.01 -16.70
N ASN A 356 -8.07 -14.05 -17.39
CA ASN A 356 -7.31 -15.14 -16.78
C ASN A 356 -6.16 -14.53 -15.96
N LYS A 357 -6.12 -14.87 -14.67
CA LYS A 357 -5.02 -14.51 -13.76
C LYS A 357 -3.74 -15.22 -14.18
#